data_AF-A0A9X2U6V8-F1
#
_entry.id   AF-A0A9X2U6V8-F1
#
_cell.length_a   1.000
_cell.length_b   1.000
_cell.length_c   1.000
_cell.angle_alpha   90.00
_cell.angle_beta   90.00
_cell.angle_gamma   90.00
#
_symmetry.space_group_name_H-M   'P 1'
#
loop_
_entity.id
_entity.type
_entity.pdbx_description
1 polymer ?
#
loop_
_entity_poly.entity_id
_entity_poly.type
_entity_poly.pdbx_seq_one_letter_code
_entity_poly.pdbx_strand_id
1 'polypeptide(L)' 'MHRAAAGWEDAIYNLTRTHQSLRIDLTGPLDDQPGRRWERRTPAMAAGLTDQVWSTEKLLRTVPATNT' A
#
# COMPACT_ATOMS: atom_id res chain seq x y z
N MET A 1 -24.85 10.37 -0.57
CA MET A 1 -23.55 11.05 -0.33
C MET A 1 -22.54 10.19 0.45
N HIS A 2 -22.96 9.32 1.38
CA HIS A 2 -22.03 8.53 2.21
C HIS A 2 -21.11 7.53 1.47
N ARG A 3 -21.54 6.95 0.34
CA ARG A 3 -20.74 5.94 -0.38
C ARG A 3 -19.47 6.51 -1.01
N ALA A 4 -19.53 7.72 -1.55
CA ALA A 4 -18.37 8.35 -2.18
C ALA A 4 -17.31 8.72 -1.12
N ALA A 5 -17.75 9.23 0.03
CA ALA A 5 -16.88 9.51 1.17
C ALA A 5 -16.24 8.21 1.72
N ALA A 6 -17.05 7.16 1.93
CA ALA A 6 -16.55 5.86 2.37
C ALA A 6 -15.52 5.28 1.39
N GLY A 7 -15.84 5.28 0.08
CA GLY A 7 -14.90 4.80 -0.93
C GLY A 7 -13.59 5.60 -0.98
N TRP A 8 -13.65 6.91 -0.71
CA TRP A 8 -12.46 7.76 -0.60
C TRP A 8 -11.61 7.40 0.63
N GLU A 9 -12.23 7.22 1.79
CA GLU A 9 -11.54 6.81 3.02
C GLU A 9 -10.89 5.43 2.86
N ASP A 10 -11.62 4.48 2.27
CA ASP A 10 -11.11 3.13 1.98
C ASP A 10 -9.93 3.17 1.01
N ALA A 11 -10.01 3.98 -0.05
CA ALA A 11 -8.91 4.12 -1.01
C ALA A 11 -7.66 4.72 -0.35
N ILE A 12 -7.82 5.76 0.47
CA ILE A 12 -6.71 6.36 1.21
C ILE A 12 -6.10 5.36 2.19
N TYR A 13 -6.92 4.67 2.97
CA TYR A 13 -6.46 3.68 3.94
C TYR A 13 -5.68 2.55 3.26
N ASN A 14 -6.25 1.95 2.22
CA ASN A 14 -5.68 0.75 1.61
C ASN A 14 -4.47 1.04 0.72
N LEU A 15 -4.45 2.16 -0.01
CA LEU A 15 -3.42 2.42 -1.03
C LEU A 15 -2.30 3.35 -0.57
N THR A 16 -2.56 4.27 0.36
CA THR A 16 -1.59 5.32 0.72
C THR A 16 -0.98 5.18 2.11
N ARG A 17 -1.69 4.57 3.06
CA ARG A 17 -1.24 4.47 4.45
C ARG A 17 -0.46 3.19 4.71
N THR A 18 0.74 3.33 5.24
CA THR A 18 1.56 2.18 5.65
C THR A 18 1.26 1.80 7.09
N HIS A 19 1.18 0.49 7.38
CA HIS A 19 0.92 -0.02 8.72
C HIS A 19 2.11 -0.81 9.25
N GLN A 20 2.40 -0.67 10.55
CA GLN A 20 3.52 -1.36 11.18
C GLN A 20 3.32 -2.89 11.21
N SER A 21 2.08 -3.33 11.44
CA SER A 21 1.71 -4.76 11.48
C SER A 21 1.82 -5.48 10.13
N LEU A 22 1.89 -4.74 9.02
CA LEU A 22 1.99 -5.30 7.67
C LEU A 22 3.42 -5.32 7.12
N ARG A 23 4.39 -4.78 7.87
CA ARG A 23 5.78 -4.74 7.46
C ARG A 23 6.33 -6.15 7.30
N ILE A 24 7.13 -6.35 6.27
CA ILE A 24 7.86 -7.60 6.07
C ILE A 24 9.32 -7.40 6.43
N ASP A 25 9.90 -8.45 7.00
CA ASP A 25 11.33 -8.48 7.32
C ASP A 25 12.10 -8.71 6.01
N LEU A 26 13.02 -7.80 5.70
CA LEU A 26 13.90 -7.84 4.54
C LEU A 26 15.25 -8.50 4.86
N THR A 27 15.56 -8.74 6.14
CA THR A 27 16.74 -9.51 6.51
C THR A 27 16.48 -10.99 6.20
N GLY A 28 17.01 -11.45 5.07
CA GLY A 28 17.14 -12.87 4.78
C GLY A 28 18.17 -13.53 5.70
N PRO A 29 18.21 -14.87 5.77
CA PRO A 29 19.09 -15.62 6.68
C PRO A 29 20.61 -15.42 6.46
N LEU A 30 21.05 -14.66 5.45
CA LEU A 30 22.46 -14.50 5.07
C LEU A 30 22.98 -13.06 5.03
N ASP A 31 22.14 -12.03 5.18
CA ASP A 31 22.56 -10.65 4.96
C ASP A 31 22.80 -9.91 6.28
N ASP A 32 24.05 -9.98 6.75
CA ASP A 32 24.60 -9.14 7.84
C ASP A 32 24.86 -7.69 7.40
N GLN A 33 24.30 -7.25 6.27
CA GLN A 33 24.43 -5.85 5.86
C GLN A 33 23.51 -4.94 6.69
N PRO A 34 23.98 -3.74 7.09
CA PRO A 34 23.15 -2.72 7.74
C PRO A 34 22.16 -2.10 6.73
N GLY A 35 21.24 -2.92 6.23
CA GLY A 35 20.14 -2.54 5.37
C GLY A 35 18.87 -2.23 6.16
N ARG A 36 17.84 -1.78 5.44
CA ARG A 36 16.54 -1.48 6.04
C ARG A 36 15.81 -2.78 6.36
N ARG A 37 15.92 -3.25 7.61
CA ARG A 37 15.27 -4.49 8.11
C ARG A 37 13.78 -4.62 7.79
N TRP A 38 13.04 -3.51 7.75
CA TRP A 38 11.58 -3.54 7.57
C TRP A 38 11.13 -2.79 6.33
N GLU A 39 10.40 -3.47 5.46
CA GLU A 39 9.71 -2.83 4.35
C GLU A 39 8.37 -2.26 4.80
N ARG A 40 8.08 -1.00 4.46
CA ARG A 40 6.77 -0.39 4.74
C ARG A 40 5.72 -0.94 3.77
N ARG A 41 4.59 -1.41 4.28
CA ARG A 41 3.51 -1.98 3.47
C ARG A 41 2.16 -1.35 3.78
N THR A 42 1.31 -1.25 2.76
CA THR A 42 -0.12 -0.90 2.88
C THR A 42 -0.99 -2.16 2.84
N PRO A 43 -2.28 -2.08 3.22
CA PRO A 43 -3.21 -3.21 3.09
C PRO A 43 -3.34 -3.69 1.64
N ALA A 44 -3.35 -2.78 0.65
CA ALA A 44 -3.40 -3.16 -0.76
C ALA A 44 -2.13 -3.91 -1.21
N MET A 45 -0.96 -3.55 -0.69
CA MET A 45 0.26 -4.34 -0.90
C MET A 45 0.15 -5.73 -0.26
N ALA A 46 -0.39 -5.81 0.96
CA ALA A 46 -0.60 -7.08 1.64
C ALA A 46 -1.57 -8.01 0.90
N ALA A 47 -2.59 -7.43 0.25
CA ALA A 47 -3.55 -8.15 -0.58
C ALA A 47 -3.03 -8.46 -2.01
N GLY A 48 -1.83 -8.00 -2.39
CA GLY A 48 -1.27 -8.22 -3.72
C GLY A 48 -1.91 -7.38 -4.83
N LEU A 49 -2.64 -6.31 -4.49
CA LEU A 49 -3.29 -5.42 -5.45
C LEU A 49 -2.32 -4.37 -6.05
N THR A 50 -1.22 -4.10 -5.37
CA THR A 50 -0.16 -3.16 -5.76
C THR A 50 1.17 -3.60 -5.14
N ASP A 51 2.27 -3.22 -5.76
CA ASP A 51 3.64 -3.46 -5.29
C ASP A 51 4.26 -2.26 -4.57
N GLN A 52 3.53 -1.14 -4.53
CA GLN A 52 4.05 0.13 -4.01
C GLN A 52 3.02 0.87 -3.15
N VAL A 53 3.52 1.75 -2.29
CA VAL A 53 2.72 2.75 -1.56
C VAL A 53 2.35 3.87 -2.53
N TRP A 54 1.07 4.21 -2.62
CA TRP A 54 0.61 5.30 -3.48
C TRP A 54 0.67 6.64 -2.76
N SER A 55 0.94 7.71 -3.52
CA SER A 55 0.64 9.07 -3.06
C SER A 55 -0.84 9.39 -3.30
N THR A 56 -1.39 10.33 -2.52
CA THR A 56 -2.75 10.84 -2.73
C THR A 56 -2.92 11.43 -4.14
N GLU A 57 -1.88 12.08 -4.67
CA GLU A 57 -1.89 12.60 -6.04
C GLU A 57 -2.01 11.48 -7.08
N LYS A 58 -1.20 10.41 -6.96
CA LYS A 58 -1.27 9.26 -7.87
C LYS A 58 -2.66 8.63 -7.82
N LEU A 59 -3.23 8.48 -6.62
CA LEU A 59 -4.59 7.97 -6.45
C LEU A 59 -5.62 8.81 -7.21
N LEU A 60 -5.59 10.14 -7.06
CA LEU A 60 -6.53 11.05 -7.71
C LEU A 60 -6.35 11.16 -9.23
N ARG A 61 -5.14 10.91 -9.73
CA ARG A 61 -4.84 10.92 -11.18
C ARG A 61 -5.11 9.59 -11.88
N THR A 62 -5.34 8.50 -11.13
CA THR A 62 -5.52 7.18 -11.72
C THR A 62 -7.00 6.90 -11.97
N VAL A 63 -7.34 6.55 -13.22
CA VAL A 63 -8.68 6.10 -13.59
C VAL A 63 -8.73 4.58 -13.47
N PRO A 64 -9.70 3.98 -12.76
CA PRO A 64 -9.84 2.54 -12.67
C PRO A 64 -10.03 1.92 -14.05
N ALA A 65 -9.29 0.84 -14.35
CA ALA A 65 -9.57 0.04 -15.52
C ALA A 65 -10.97 -0.57 -15.37
N THR A 66 -11.81 -0.39 -16.39
CA THR A 66 -13.12 -1.05 -16.41
C THR A 66 -12.89 -2.48 -16.89
N ASN A 67 -13.16 -3.48 -16.06
CA ASN A 67 -13.16 -4.86 -16.53
C ASN A 67 -14.25 -4.98 -17.61
N THR A 68 -13.82 -5.27 -18.83
CA THR A 68 -14.70 -5.53 -19.99
C THR A 68 -15.10 -7.00 -19.99
#